data_AF-A0A1I5QAA2-F1
#
_entry.id   AF-A0A1I5QAA2-F1
#
_cell.length_a   1.000
_cell.length_b   1.000
_cell.length_c   1.000
_cell.angle_alpha   90.00
_cell.angle_beta   90.00
_cell.angle_gamma   90.00
#
_symmetry.space_group_name_H-M   'P 1'
#
loop_
_entity.id
_entity.type
_entity.pdbx_description
1 polymer ?
#
loop_
_entity_poly.entity_id
_entity_poly.type
_entity_poly.pdbx_seq_one_letter_code
_entity_poly.pdbx_strand_id
1 'polypeptide(L)'
;MTVDAYLNPNFTITKKLIFLLLSFAGMLVCGLGIFIYSKIYARKYPSDKREEYLSIDFEIRLQKFFEMLIAGTAVMSFSCAYVIINHVYGLVASGKATNLTRIERYLTSTWADGKDFILLFLILFSCVINTVLDGFIIRLKILTSEEKATMRMLAMFYVILILMYLNNIGDESEYGPVMMYYFGLMIGRFVYFDASFKDFVTNIKNVIINLPYMLIDIALTGLLCYIGFVSGYFLERNYYIVGLFHTQIFILACTFIVYHAMRLLYFNKKH
;
A
#
# COMPACT_ATOMS: atom_id res chain seq x y z
N MET A 1 -17.81 -18.60 -14.13
CA MET A 1 -16.44 -18.38 -13.61
C MET A 1 -16.47 -18.58 -12.11
N THR A 2 -15.53 -19.33 -11.52
CA THR A 2 -15.49 -19.63 -10.07
C THR A 2 -14.46 -18.76 -9.36
N VAL A 3 -14.62 -18.56 -8.05
CA VAL A 3 -13.66 -17.86 -7.15
C VAL A 3 -12.21 -18.33 -7.32
N ASP A 4 -12.00 -19.59 -7.71
CA ASP A 4 -10.68 -20.19 -7.91
C ASP A 4 -9.82 -19.44 -8.93
N ALA A 5 -10.44 -18.75 -9.89
CA ALA A 5 -9.72 -17.89 -10.84
C ALA A 5 -9.01 -16.72 -10.14
N TYR A 6 -9.54 -16.20 -9.02
CA TYR A 6 -8.90 -15.13 -8.24
C TYR A 6 -7.75 -15.63 -7.36
N LEU A 7 -7.72 -16.92 -7.03
CA LEU A 7 -6.70 -17.53 -6.17
C LEU A 7 -5.41 -17.90 -6.92
N ASN A 8 -5.40 -17.74 -8.25
CA ASN A 8 -4.27 -18.02 -9.13
C ASN A 8 -3.56 -19.35 -8.79
N PRO A 9 -4.19 -20.50 -9.09
CA PRO A 9 -3.69 -21.82 -8.71
C PRO A 9 -2.31 -22.15 -9.30
N ASN A 10 -1.86 -21.44 -10.34
CA ASN A 10 -0.56 -21.62 -10.99
C ASN A 10 0.60 -20.95 -10.26
N PHE A 11 0.32 -20.14 -9.22
CA PHE A 11 1.32 -19.52 -8.37
C PHE A 11 1.77 -20.47 -7.26
N THR A 12 2.54 -21.49 -7.67
CA THR A 12 3.13 -22.51 -6.78
C THR A 12 3.99 -21.90 -5.67
N ILE A 13 4.18 -22.64 -4.58
CA ILE A 13 4.99 -22.23 -3.42
C ILE A 13 6.41 -21.82 -3.84
N THR A 14 7.02 -22.53 -4.79
CA THR A 14 8.35 -22.19 -5.31
C THR A 14 8.39 -20.81 -5.96
N LYS A 15 7.39 -20.49 -6.81
CA LYS A 15 7.28 -19.17 -7.45
C LYS A 15 7.02 -18.07 -6.41
N LYS A 16 6.20 -18.35 -5.39
CA LYS A 16 5.97 -17.44 -4.25
C LYS A 16 7.27 -17.12 -3.52
N LEU A 17 8.12 -18.12 -3.29
CA LEU A 17 9.41 -17.94 -2.60
C LEU A 17 10.40 -17.14 -3.45
N ILE A 18 10.48 -17.40 -4.75
CA ILE A 18 11.32 -16.61 -5.69
C ILE A 18 10.85 -15.15 -5.71
N PHE A 19 9.53 -14.93 -5.78
CA PHE A 19 8.99 -13.57 -5.78
C PHE A 19 9.23 -12.86 -4.44
N LEU A 20 9.13 -13.56 -3.32
CA LEU A 20 9.49 -13.02 -2.00
C LEU A 20 10.98 -12.58 -1.95
N LEU A 21 11.89 -13.39 -2.48
CA LEU A 21 13.32 -13.03 -2.56
C LEU A 21 13.54 -11.79 -3.44
N LEU A 22 12.83 -11.69 -4.55
CA LEU A 22 12.87 -10.52 -5.42
C LEU A 22 12.33 -9.27 -4.71
N SER A 23 11.22 -9.39 -3.98
CA SER A 23 10.68 -8.30 -3.15
C SER A 23 11.69 -7.87 -2.07
N PHE A 24 12.40 -8.82 -1.46
CA PHE A 24 13.46 -8.53 -0.49
C PHE A 24 14.63 -7.77 -1.14
N ALA A 25 15.06 -8.20 -2.33
CA ALA A 25 16.10 -7.50 -3.09
C ALA A 25 15.67 -6.07 -3.46
N GLY A 26 14.42 -5.88 -3.91
CA GLY A 26 13.86 -4.55 -4.19
C GLY A 26 13.86 -3.65 -2.95
N MET A 27 13.39 -4.17 -1.81
CA MET A 27 13.42 -3.46 -0.53
C MET A 27 14.83 -3.08 -0.09
N LEU A 28 15.82 -3.97 -0.28
CA LEU A 28 17.22 -3.68 0.02
C LEU A 28 17.76 -2.56 -0.87
N VAL A 29 17.45 -2.57 -2.18
CA VAL A 29 17.86 -1.49 -3.09
C VAL A 29 17.24 -0.15 -2.67
N CYS A 30 15.96 -0.11 -2.31
CA CYS A 30 15.32 1.08 -1.77
C CYS A 30 16.00 1.56 -0.47
N GLY A 31 16.28 0.64 0.46
CA GLY A 31 16.98 0.94 1.71
C GLY A 31 18.39 1.48 1.49
N LEU A 32 19.15 0.92 0.55
CA LEU A 32 20.46 1.42 0.15
C LEU A 32 20.36 2.82 -0.49
N GLY A 33 19.35 3.07 -1.31
CA GLY A 33 19.07 4.39 -1.88
C GLY A 33 18.81 5.44 -0.80
N ILE A 34 17.98 5.10 0.20
CA ILE A 34 17.72 5.97 1.36
C ILE A 34 19.00 6.20 2.16
N PHE A 35 19.81 5.16 2.39
CA PHE A 35 21.08 5.28 3.11
C PHE A 35 22.09 6.17 2.38
N ILE A 36 22.23 6.02 1.06
CA ILE A 36 23.10 6.86 0.24
C ILE A 36 22.65 8.32 0.31
N TYR A 37 21.34 8.56 0.22
CA TYR A 37 20.78 9.90 0.36
C TYR A 37 21.10 10.51 1.73
N SER A 38 20.86 9.78 2.82
CA SER A 38 21.21 10.21 4.18
C SER A 38 22.71 10.47 4.33
N LYS A 39 23.57 9.65 3.72
CA LYS A 39 25.03 9.83 3.72
C LYS A 39 25.46 11.11 2.99
N ILE A 40 24.81 11.44 1.87
CA ILE A 40 25.06 12.68 1.13
C ILE A 40 24.59 13.88 1.96
N TYR A 41 23.41 13.78 2.58
CA TYR A 41 22.85 14.84 3.42
C TYR A 41 23.72 15.10 4.66
N ALA A 42 24.23 14.04 5.30
CA ALA A 42 25.10 14.11 6.46
C ALA A 42 26.44 14.83 6.17
N ARG A 43 26.90 14.91 4.91
CA ARG A 43 28.12 15.67 4.55
C ARG A 43 28.03 17.17 4.83
N LYS A 44 26.82 17.71 5.04
CA LYS A 44 26.62 19.12 5.43
C LYS A 44 26.99 19.40 6.89
N TYR A 45 27.12 18.36 7.71
CA TYR A 45 27.42 18.49 9.13
C TYR A 45 28.91 18.24 9.41
N PRO A 46 29.45 18.83 10.49
CA PRO A 46 30.84 18.62 10.88
C PRO A 46 31.13 17.14 11.21
N SER A 47 32.39 16.74 10.99
CA SER A 47 32.79 15.32 10.95
C SER A 47 32.67 14.60 12.30
N ASP A 48 32.64 15.34 13.39
CA ASP A 48 32.53 14.87 14.78
C ASP A 48 31.14 14.29 15.10
N LYS A 49 30.08 14.86 14.54
CA LYS A 49 28.69 14.40 14.77
C LYS A 49 28.07 13.68 13.57
N ARG A 50 28.81 13.58 12.47
CA ARG A 50 28.30 13.08 11.18
C ARG A 50 27.72 11.66 11.27
N GLU A 51 28.34 10.77 12.03
CA GLU A 51 27.91 9.37 12.16
C GLU A 51 26.62 9.24 12.96
N GLU A 52 26.50 9.97 14.06
CA GLU A 52 25.29 10.04 14.88
C GLU A 52 24.11 10.58 14.05
N TYR A 53 24.29 11.73 13.39
CA TYR A 53 23.26 12.32 12.52
C TYR A 53 22.88 11.40 11.36
N LEU A 54 23.84 10.71 10.74
CA LEU A 54 23.57 9.75 9.68
C LEU A 54 22.67 8.62 10.16
N SER A 55 22.96 8.04 11.32
CA SER A 55 22.20 6.92 11.87
C SER A 55 20.75 7.31 12.19
N ILE A 56 20.55 8.48 12.80
CA ILE A 56 19.24 9.00 13.19
C ILE A 56 18.42 9.39 11.96
N ASP A 57 19.01 10.15 11.02
CA ASP A 57 18.33 10.56 9.80
C ASP A 57 17.94 9.35 8.95
N PHE A 58 18.84 8.37 8.79
CA PHE A 58 18.54 7.13 8.08
C PHE A 58 17.36 6.39 8.72
N GLU A 59 17.34 6.23 10.04
CA GLU A 59 16.27 5.51 10.74
C GLU A 59 14.91 6.22 10.58
N ILE A 60 14.88 7.56 10.68
CA ILE A 60 13.67 8.36 10.45
C ILE A 60 13.13 8.15 9.03
N ARG A 61 13.99 8.26 8.01
CA ARG A 61 13.59 8.12 6.61
C ARG A 61 13.14 6.69 6.29
N LEU A 62 13.80 5.70 6.85
CA LEU A 62 13.43 4.30 6.70
C LEU A 62 12.06 4.03 7.35
N GLN A 63 11.80 4.60 8.53
CA GLN A 63 10.48 4.51 9.16
C GLN A 63 9.40 5.20 8.34
N LYS A 64 9.67 6.37 7.73
CA LYS A 64 8.74 7.03 6.80
C LYS A 64 8.40 6.13 5.62
N PHE A 65 9.42 5.50 5.03
CA PHE A 65 9.22 4.55 3.94
C PHE A 65 8.38 3.35 4.38
N PHE A 66 8.63 2.77 5.55
CA PHE A 66 7.81 1.65 6.06
C PHE A 66 6.36 2.05 6.34
N GLU A 67 6.12 3.22 6.95
CA GLU A 67 4.75 3.73 7.14
C GLU A 67 4.02 3.87 5.80
N MET A 68 4.72 4.35 4.76
CA MET A 68 4.17 4.45 3.41
C MET A 68 3.73 3.09 2.85
N LEU A 69 4.61 2.08 2.94
CA LEU A 69 4.32 0.72 2.44
C LEU A 69 3.14 0.07 3.18
N ILE A 70 3.09 0.23 4.51
CA ILE A 70 2.02 -0.32 5.35
C ILE A 70 0.68 0.35 5.00
N ALA A 71 0.67 1.69 5.00
CA ALA A 71 -0.52 2.45 4.67
C ALA A 71 -0.99 2.17 3.24
N GLY A 72 -0.06 2.09 2.28
CA GLY A 72 -0.33 1.76 0.89
C GLY A 72 -0.96 0.38 0.75
N THR A 73 -0.44 -0.63 1.47
CA THR A 73 -0.99 -1.98 1.48
C THR A 73 -2.42 -2.03 2.04
N ALA A 74 -2.68 -1.32 3.15
CA ALA A 74 -4.01 -1.30 3.75
C ALA A 74 -5.04 -0.59 2.87
N VAL A 75 -4.67 0.55 2.27
CA VAL A 75 -5.51 1.26 1.30
C VAL A 75 -5.76 0.35 0.08
N MET A 76 -4.72 -0.25 -0.49
CA MET A 76 -4.85 -1.17 -1.63
C MET A 76 -5.72 -2.39 -1.32
N SER A 77 -5.68 -2.92 -0.09
CA SER A 77 -6.51 -4.05 0.33
C SER A 77 -8.00 -3.74 0.20
N PHE A 78 -8.40 -2.52 0.54
CA PHE A 78 -9.77 -2.05 0.39
C PHE A 78 -10.15 -1.89 -1.08
N SER A 79 -9.27 -1.25 -1.88
CA SER A 79 -9.49 -1.09 -3.32
C SER A 79 -9.68 -2.44 -4.02
N CYS A 80 -8.82 -3.41 -3.69
CA CYS A 80 -8.86 -4.75 -4.23
C CYS A 80 -10.16 -5.47 -3.85
N ALA A 81 -10.56 -5.42 -2.56
CA ALA A 81 -11.80 -6.01 -2.09
C ALA A 81 -13.03 -5.42 -2.81
N TYR A 82 -13.10 -4.09 -2.97
CA TYR A 82 -14.19 -3.44 -3.69
C TYR A 82 -14.29 -3.93 -5.14
N VAL A 83 -13.17 -3.89 -5.87
CA VAL A 83 -13.16 -4.22 -7.30
C VAL A 83 -13.51 -5.70 -7.52
N ILE A 84 -13.03 -6.60 -6.65
CA ILE A 84 -13.40 -8.01 -6.72
C ILE A 84 -14.91 -8.18 -6.51
N ILE A 85 -15.49 -7.56 -5.47
CA ILE A 85 -16.92 -7.70 -5.17
C ILE A 85 -17.78 -7.09 -6.28
N ASN A 86 -17.42 -5.91 -6.78
CA ASN A 86 -18.16 -5.24 -7.85
C ASN A 86 -18.08 -6.04 -9.17
N HIS A 87 -16.91 -6.61 -9.47
CA HIS A 87 -16.75 -7.46 -10.65
C HIS A 87 -17.56 -8.77 -10.54
N VAL A 88 -17.52 -9.43 -9.38
CA VAL A 88 -18.34 -10.63 -9.13
C VAL A 88 -19.83 -10.30 -9.28
N TYR A 89 -20.29 -9.18 -8.71
CA TYR A 89 -21.66 -8.72 -8.88
C TYR A 89 -22.03 -8.52 -10.37
N GLY A 90 -21.19 -7.84 -11.15
CA GLY A 90 -21.41 -7.63 -12.58
C GLY A 90 -21.48 -8.93 -13.40
N LEU A 91 -20.67 -9.93 -13.06
CA LEU A 91 -20.70 -11.25 -13.70
C LEU A 91 -22.00 -12.03 -13.41
N VAL A 92 -22.56 -11.84 -12.22
CA VAL A 92 -23.85 -12.46 -11.82
C VAL A 92 -25.01 -11.74 -12.49
N ALA A 93 -25.02 -10.40 -12.46
CA ALA A 93 -26.07 -9.59 -13.08
C ALA A 93 -26.14 -9.78 -14.60
N SER A 94 -25.01 -10.02 -15.26
CA SER A 94 -24.94 -10.30 -16.70
C SER A 94 -25.27 -11.75 -17.08
N GLY A 95 -25.63 -12.61 -16.13
CA GLY A 95 -26.01 -14.01 -16.37
C GLY A 95 -24.86 -14.94 -16.78
N LYS A 96 -23.61 -14.46 -16.77
CA LYS A 96 -22.41 -15.23 -17.15
C LYS A 96 -21.89 -16.13 -16.02
N ALA A 97 -22.36 -15.92 -14.79
CA ALA A 97 -22.07 -16.78 -13.64
C ALA A 97 -23.33 -17.56 -13.23
N THR A 98 -23.37 -18.86 -13.55
CA THR A 98 -24.52 -19.74 -13.28
C THR A 98 -24.31 -20.70 -12.11
N ASN A 99 -23.07 -20.92 -11.67
CA ASN A 99 -22.72 -21.79 -10.54
C ASN A 99 -22.19 -20.97 -9.35
N LEU A 100 -23.10 -20.27 -8.66
CA LEU A 100 -22.74 -19.50 -7.47
C LEU A 100 -22.80 -20.34 -6.19
N THR A 101 -21.72 -20.31 -5.44
CA THR A 101 -21.67 -20.75 -4.05
C THR A 101 -22.64 -19.92 -3.18
N ARG A 102 -23.01 -20.48 -2.02
CA ARG A 102 -23.94 -19.83 -1.07
C ARG A 102 -23.45 -18.46 -0.61
N ILE A 103 -22.13 -18.29 -0.50
CA ILE A 103 -21.46 -17.06 -0.09
C ILE A 103 -21.54 -16.00 -1.20
N GLU A 104 -21.27 -16.38 -2.45
CA GLU A 104 -21.36 -15.46 -3.60
C GLU A 104 -22.78 -14.92 -3.81
N ARG A 105 -23.81 -15.77 -3.63
CA ARG A 105 -25.22 -15.34 -3.71
C ARG A 105 -25.59 -14.34 -2.62
N TYR A 106 -25.16 -14.61 -1.38
CA TYR A 106 -25.38 -13.69 -0.26
C TYR A 106 -24.68 -12.35 -0.51
N LEU A 107 -23.40 -12.37 -0.88
CA LEU A 107 -22.63 -11.18 -1.22
C LEU A 107 -23.28 -10.35 -2.33
N THR A 108 -23.75 -11.00 -3.41
CA THR A 108 -24.38 -10.32 -4.55
C THR A 108 -25.69 -9.64 -4.13
N SER A 109 -26.54 -10.33 -3.36
CA SER A 109 -27.80 -9.76 -2.85
C SER A 109 -27.55 -8.61 -1.89
N THR A 110 -26.60 -8.76 -0.95
CA THR A 110 -26.29 -7.68 0.00
C THR A 110 -25.66 -6.47 -0.73
N TRP A 111 -24.83 -6.70 -1.75
CA TRP A 111 -24.24 -5.64 -2.58
C TRP A 111 -25.27 -4.86 -3.38
N ALA A 112 -26.30 -5.53 -3.92
CA ALA A 112 -27.37 -4.87 -4.67
C ALA A 112 -28.13 -3.85 -3.82
N ASP A 113 -28.47 -4.22 -2.59
CA ASP A 113 -29.34 -3.43 -1.72
C ASP A 113 -28.57 -2.44 -0.81
N GLY A 114 -27.27 -2.69 -0.59
CA GLY A 114 -26.49 -2.01 0.46
C GLY A 114 -25.09 -1.55 0.05
N LYS A 115 -24.81 -1.37 -1.25
CA LYS A 115 -23.48 -1.02 -1.78
C LYS A 115 -22.76 0.07 -0.97
N ASP A 116 -23.42 1.19 -0.70
CA ASP A 116 -22.81 2.33 0.01
C ASP A 116 -22.48 2.00 1.48
N PHE A 117 -23.33 1.22 2.15
CA PHE A 117 -23.10 0.80 3.53
C PHE A 117 -21.96 -0.22 3.64
N ILE A 118 -21.90 -1.18 2.71
CA ILE A 118 -20.81 -2.16 2.66
C ILE A 118 -19.50 -1.45 2.38
N LEU A 119 -19.51 -0.48 1.48
CA LEU A 119 -18.34 0.31 1.18
C LEU A 119 -17.85 1.09 2.41
N LEU A 120 -18.76 1.80 3.10
CA LEU A 120 -18.42 2.51 4.32
C LEU A 120 -17.82 1.55 5.36
N PHE A 121 -18.42 0.36 5.52
CA PHE A 121 -17.89 -0.68 6.39
C PHE A 121 -16.48 -1.14 5.98
N LEU A 122 -16.22 -1.36 4.69
CA LEU A 122 -14.91 -1.74 4.18
C LEU A 122 -13.84 -0.65 4.40
N ILE A 123 -14.21 0.62 4.28
CA ILE A 123 -13.32 1.75 4.61
C ILE A 123 -12.97 1.74 6.10
N LEU A 124 -13.98 1.60 6.97
CA LEU A 124 -13.77 1.50 8.41
C LEU A 124 -12.89 0.30 8.76
N PHE A 125 -13.11 -0.85 8.10
CA PHE A 125 -12.31 -2.05 8.28
C PHE A 125 -10.85 -1.85 7.84
N SER A 126 -10.60 -1.14 6.74
CA SER A 126 -9.25 -0.76 6.30
C SER A 126 -8.54 0.14 7.32
N CYS A 127 -9.25 1.08 7.94
CA CYS A 127 -8.73 1.89 9.05
C CYS A 127 -8.38 1.04 10.28
N VAL A 128 -9.20 0.02 10.58
CA VAL A 128 -8.90 -0.94 11.65
C VAL A 128 -7.68 -1.78 11.31
N ILE A 129 -7.56 -2.29 10.08
CA ILE A 129 -6.38 -3.02 9.61
C ILE A 129 -5.13 -2.17 9.78
N ASN A 130 -5.15 -0.91 9.34
CA ASN A 130 -4.04 0.02 9.55
C ASN A 130 -3.63 0.08 11.02
N THR A 131 -4.60 0.26 11.92
CA THR A 131 -4.36 0.32 13.37
C THR A 131 -3.79 -1.00 13.92
N VAL A 132 -4.25 -2.15 13.42
CA VAL A 132 -3.73 -3.47 13.80
C VAL A 132 -2.29 -3.66 13.29
N LEU A 133 -2.00 -3.28 12.05
CA LEU A 133 -0.65 -3.33 11.47
C LEU A 133 0.32 -2.43 12.27
N ASP A 134 -0.11 -1.23 12.65
CA ASP A 134 0.68 -0.29 13.47
C ASP A 134 0.95 -0.81 14.88
N GLY A 135 -0.07 -1.39 15.54
CA GLY A 135 0.00 -1.78 16.95
C GLY A 135 0.70 -3.12 17.18
N PHE A 136 0.43 -4.08 16.29
CA PHE A 136 0.85 -5.47 16.45
C PHE A 136 2.08 -5.82 15.61
N ILE A 137 2.20 -5.28 14.38
CA ILE A 137 3.19 -5.76 13.41
C ILE A 137 4.44 -4.86 13.37
N ILE A 138 4.31 -3.52 13.36
CA ILE A 138 5.48 -2.61 13.26
C ILE A 138 5.27 -1.38 14.14
N ARG A 139 5.77 -1.41 15.38
CA ARG A 139 5.73 -0.23 16.27
C ARG A 139 6.76 0.82 15.81
N LEU A 140 6.38 1.67 14.87
CA LEU A 140 7.17 2.81 14.44
C LEU A 140 7.21 3.85 15.57
N LYS A 141 8.30 3.87 16.35
CA LYS A 141 8.45 4.66 17.58
C LYS A 141 8.98 6.08 17.37
N ILE A 142 9.62 6.35 16.23
CA ILE A 142 10.33 7.63 16.02
C ILE A 142 9.43 8.66 15.32
N LEU A 143 8.53 8.20 14.44
CA LEU A 143 7.60 9.07 13.73
C LEU A 143 6.57 9.72 14.65
N THR A 144 6.40 11.04 14.49
CA THR A 144 5.30 11.76 15.16
C THR A 144 3.95 11.38 14.55
N SER A 145 2.86 11.58 15.30
CA SER A 145 1.50 11.29 14.82
C SER A 145 1.14 12.09 13.56
N GLU A 146 1.62 13.34 13.46
CA GLU A 146 1.42 14.18 12.28
C GLU A 146 2.12 13.60 11.05
N GLU A 147 3.38 13.19 11.18
CA GLU A 147 4.14 12.59 10.07
C GLU A 147 3.50 11.29 9.59
N LYS A 148 3.07 10.41 10.50
CA LYS A 148 2.33 9.19 10.12
C LYS A 148 1.08 9.52 9.35
N ALA A 149 0.33 10.51 9.83
CA ALA A 149 -0.88 10.93 9.17
C ALA A 149 -0.57 11.49 7.76
N THR A 150 0.51 12.26 7.58
CA THR A 150 0.96 12.73 6.25
C THR A 150 1.33 11.57 5.34
N MET A 151 2.08 10.57 5.84
CA MET A 151 2.45 9.39 5.05
C MET A 151 1.23 8.58 4.61
N ARG A 152 0.22 8.41 5.48
CA ARG A 152 -1.05 7.74 5.12
C ARG A 152 -1.83 8.48 4.04
N MET A 153 -1.80 9.81 4.08
CA MET A 153 -2.42 10.62 3.04
C MET A 153 -1.69 10.46 1.71
N LEU A 154 -0.35 10.46 1.76
CA LEU A 154 0.49 10.15 0.60
C LEU A 154 0.15 8.78 0.02
N ALA A 155 -0.06 7.77 0.88
CA ALA A 155 -0.43 6.42 0.48
C ALA A 155 -1.81 6.36 -0.21
N MET A 156 -2.79 7.14 0.24
CA MET A 156 -4.07 7.26 -0.49
C MET A 156 -3.86 7.85 -1.89
N PHE A 157 -3.04 8.90 -2.00
CA PHE A 157 -2.72 9.50 -3.30
C PHE A 157 -1.97 8.52 -4.23
N TYR A 158 -1.02 7.77 -3.67
CA TYR A 158 -0.34 6.66 -4.34
C TYR A 158 -1.33 5.64 -4.93
N VAL A 159 -2.29 5.15 -4.14
CA VAL A 159 -3.28 4.18 -4.62
C VAL A 159 -4.16 4.79 -5.70
N ILE A 160 -4.59 6.05 -5.56
CA ILE A 160 -5.35 6.75 -6.60
C ILE A 160 -4.59 6.76 -7.93
N LEU A 161 -3.28 7.07 -7.94
CA LEU A 161 -2.48 7.07 -9.16
C LEU A 161 -2.40 5.68 -9.81
N ILE A 162 -2.28 4.62 -9.00
CA ILE A 162 -2.31 3.24 -9.49
C ILE A 162 -3.67 2.90 -10.07
N LEU A 163 -4.76 3.22 -9.37
CA LEU A 163 -6.12 2.94 -9.84
C LEU A 163 -6.42 3.70 -11.13
N MET A 164 -5.95 4.94 -11.27
CA MET A 164 -6.07 5.74 -12.48
C MET A 164 -5.31 5.09 -13.65
N TYR A 165 -4.09 4.58 -13.39
CA TYR A 165 -3.34 3.82 -14.38
C TYR A 165 -4.06 2.52 -14.78
N LEU A 166 -4.59 1.77 -13.81
CA LEU A 166 -5.38 0.57 -14.08
C LEU A 166 -6.65 0.88 -14.86
N ASN A 167 -7.31 2.01 -14.57
CA ASN A 167 -8.50 2.46 -15.29
C ASN A 167 -8.23 2.69 -16.78
N ASN A 168 -7.02 3.10 -17.15
CA ASN A 168 -6.62 3.33 -18.53
C ASN A 168 -6.29 2.03 -19.30
N ILE A 169 -6.03 0.92 -18.59
CA ILE A 169 -5.60 -0.36 -19.19
C ILE A 169 -6.68 -1.45 -19.05
N GLY A 170 -7.50 -1.38 -18.01
CA GLY A 170 -8.63 -2.26 -17.75
C GLY A 170 -9.98 -1.67 -18.15
N ASP A 171 -11.06 -2.23 -17.62
CA ASP A 171 -12.42 -1.69 -17.84
C ASP A 171 -12.64 -0.42 -16.98
N GLU A 172 -12.88 0.71 -17.63
CA GLU A 172 -13.04 2.04 -17.01
C GLU A 172 -14.15 2.12 -15.94
N SER A 173 -15.13 1.21 -15.96
CA SER A 173 -16.30 1.30 -15.07
C SER A 173 -16.06 0.84 -13.64
N GLU A 174 -14.96 0.11 -13.38
CA GLU A 174 -14.78 -0.61 -12.10
C GLU A 174 -13.95 0.18 -11.07
N TYR A 175 -13.07 1.08 -11.52
CA TYR A 175 -12.12 1.78 -10.64
C TYR A 175 -12.57 3.21 -10.27
N GLY A 176 -13.38 3.85 -11.13
CA GLY A 176 -13.89 5.22 -10.95
C GLY A 176 -14.50 5.51 -9.57
N PRO A 177 -15.47 4.69 -9.11
CA PRO A 177 -16.10 4.91 -7.80
C PRO A 177 -15.09 4.89 -6.66
N VAL A 178 -14.18 3.91 -6.61
CA VAL A 178 -13.16 3.78 -5.55
C VAL A 178 -12.25 5.01 -5.50
N MET A 179 -11.82 5.49 -6.67
CA MET A 179 -11.02 6.71 -6.76
C MET A 179 -11.75 7.91 -6.15
N MET A 180 -13.04 8.08 -6.48
CA MET A 180 -13.85 9.18 -5.95
C MET A 180 -14.01 9.11 -4.42
N TYR A 181 -14.14 7.90 -3.85
CA TYR A 181 -14.20 7.75 -2.39
C TYR A 181 -12.89 8.18 -1.71
N TYR A 182 -11.72 7.80 -2.24
CA TYR A 182 -10.45 8.28 -1.66
C TYR A 182 -10.24 9.78 -1.86
N PHE A 183 -10.62 10.32 -3.03
CA PHE A 183 -10.62 11.76 -3.23
C PHE A 183 -11.51 12.47 -2.20
N GLY A 184 -12.72 11.96 -1.96
CA GLY A 184 -13.62 12.46 -0.93
C GLY A 184 -13.03 12.38 0.47
N LEU A 185 -12.36 11.28 0.84
CA LEU A 185 -11.68 11.13 2.12
C LEU A 185 -10.50 12.11 2.27
N MET A 186 -9.72 12.31 1.21
CA MET A 186 -8.61 13.26 1.21
C MET A 186 -9.12 14.70 1.33
N ILE A 187 -10.10 15.10 0.53
CA ILE A 187 -10.73 16.43 0.61
C ILE A 187 -11.35 16.62 1.98
N GLY A 188 -12.13 15.65 2.48
CA GLY A 188 -12.72 15.71 3.81
C GLY A 188 -11.66 15.91 4.89
N ARG A 189 -10.50 15.26 4.76
CA ARG A 189 -9.39 15.44 5.69
C ARG A 189 -8.76 16.83 5.62
N PHE A 190 -8.54 17.38 4.43
CA PHE A 190 -7.99 18.73 4.28
C PHE A 190 -8.99 19.82 4.70
N VAL A 191 -10.28 19.64 4.38
CA VAL A 191 -11.32 20.65 4.62
C VAL A 191 -11.81 20.63 6.07
N TYR A 192 -11.90 19.46 6.71
CA TYR A 192 -12.43 19.33 8.08
C TYR A 192 -11.38 19.58 9.17
N PHE A 193 -10.10 19.24 8.94
CA PHE A 193 -9.04 19.40 9.95
C PHE A 193 -8.26 20.72 9.84
N ASP A 194 -8.12 21.31 8.65
CA ASP A 194 -7.42 22.58 8.49
C ASP A 194 -8.40 23.75 8.64
N ALA A 195 -8.77 24.07 9.88
CA ALA A 195 -9.62 25.22 10.23
C ALA A 195 -9.00 26.59 9.83
N SER A 196 -7.71 26.60 9.44
CA SER A 196 -6.97 27.76 8.96
C SER A 196 -6.23 27.45 7.66
N PHE A 197 -6.25 28.39 6.71
CA PHE A 197 -5.48 28.32 5.46
C PHE A 197 -3.97 28.10 5.70
N LYS A 198 -3.45 28.56 6.84
CA LYS A 198 -2.05 28.39 7.22
C LYS A 198 -1.69 26.92 7.50
N ASP A 199 -2.59 26.20 8.17
CA ASP A 199 -2.39 24.79 8.50
C ASP A 199 -2.51 23.93 7.24
N PHE A 200 -3.46 24.28 6.36
CA PHE A 200 -3.57 23.70 5.03
C PHE A 200 -2.29 23.83 4.20
N VAL A 201 -1.72 25.03 4.08
CA VAL A 201 -0.46 25.24 3.34
C VAL A 201 0.70 24.45 3.95
N THR A 202 0.75 24.36 5.28
CA THR A 202 1.76 23.58 5.99
C THR A 202 1.64 22.08 5.69
N ASN A 203 0.41 21.55 5.69
CA ASN A 203 0.13 20.16 5.35
C ASN A 203 0.48 19.83 3.89
N ILE A 204 0.14 20.71 2.94
CA ILE A 204 0.52 20.54 1.53
C ILE A 204 2.04 20.55 1.37
N LYS A 205 2.74 21.45 2.06
CA LYS A 205 4.21 21.47 2.05
C LYS A 205 4.79 20.17 2.60
N ASN A 206 4.23 19.64 3.69
CA ASN A 206 4.65 18.35 4.26
C ASN A 206 4.41 17.19 3.29
N VAL A 207 3.29 17.18 2.56
CA VAL A 207 3.02 16.20 1.49
C VAL A 207 4.09 16.29 0.40
N ILE A 208 4.40 17.49 -0.09
CA ILE A 208 5.39 17.71 -1.16
C ILE A 208 6.80 17.26 -0.72
N ILE A 209 7.19 17.56 0.53
CA ILE A 209 8.49 17.13 1.07
C ILE A 209 8.61 15.60 1.13
N ASN A 210 7.52 14.90 1.41
CA ASN A 210 7.50 13.43 1.52
C ASN A 210 7.20 12.72 0.19
N LEU A 211 6.90 13.46 -0.89
CA LEU A 211 6.64 12.92 -2.23
C LEU A 211 7.73 11.94 -2.75
N PRO A 212 9.03 12.13 -2.48
CA PRO A 212 10.05 11.16 -2.91
C PRO A 212 9.82 9.74 -2.40
N TYR A 213 9.27 9.56 -1.19
CA TYR A 213 8.95 8.22 -0.66
C TYR A 213 7.86 7.54 -1.48
N MET A 214 6.87 8.31 -1.94
CA MET A 214 5.85 7.82 -2.86
C MET A 214 6.45 7.37 -4.18
N LEU A 215 7.35 8.15 -4.77
CA LEU A 215 7.98 7.80 -6.04
C LEU A 215 8.81 6.51 -5.91
N ILE A 216 9.50 6.31 -4.79
CA ILE A 216 10.21 5.07 -4.49
C ILE A 216 9.24 3.90 -4.39
N ASP A 217 8.10 4.06 -3.71
CA ASP A 217 7.09 3.01 -3.58
C ASP A 217 6.41 2.67 -4.93
N ILE A 218 6.07 3.68 -5.75
CA ILE A 218 5.57 3.49 -7.12
C ILE A 218 6.59 2.73 -7.96
N ALA A 219 7.86 3.12 -7.90
CA ALA A 219 8.91 2.45 -8.66
C ALA A 219 9.11 0.99 -8.21
N LEU A 220 9.16 0.75 -6.89
CA LEU A 220 9.30 -0.59 -6.31
C LEU A 220 8.12 -1.48 -6.70
N THR A 221 6.90 -1.00 -6.46
CA THR A 221 5.68 -1.74 -6.76
C THR A 221 5.54 -1.98 -8.26
N GLY A 222 5.76 -0.96 -9.07
CA GLY A 222 5.68 -1.03 -10.53
C GLY A 222 6.68 -2.01 -11.13
N LEU A 223 7.94 -1.99 -10.66
CA LEU A 223 8.97 -2.92 -11.10
C LEU A 223 8.63 -4.37 -10.72
N LEU A 224 8.22 -4.60 -9.47
CA LEU A 224 7.83 -5.93 -9.00
C LEU A 224 6.59 -6.46 -9.72
N CYS A 225 5.61 -5.60 -9.98
CA CYS A 225 4.44 -5.94 -10.78
C CYS A 225 4.83 -6.30 -12.20
N TYR A 226 5.66 -5.48 -12.85
CA TYR A 226 6.17 -5.74 -14.20
C TYR A 226 6.85 -7.11 -14.28
N ILE A 227 7.75 -7.42 -13.33
CA ILE A 227 8.42 -8.73 -13.28
C ILE A 227 7.40 -9.85 -13.03
N GLY A 228 6.42 -9.64 -12.15
CA GLY A 228 5.37 -10.61 -11.85
C GLY A 228 4.47 -10.93 -13.06
N PHE A 229 4.10 -9.93 -13.86
CA PHE A 229 3.33 -10.13 -15.09
C PHE A 229 4.18 -10.78 -16.19
N VAL A 230 5.40 -10.30 -16.45
CA VAL A 230 6.31 -10.87 -17.46
C VAL A 230 6.67 -12.32 -17.16
N SER A 231 6.83 -12.67 -15.88
CA SER A 231 7.13 -14.04 -15.46
C SER A 231 5.90 -14.97 -15.47
N GLY A 232 4.72 -14.46 -15.84
CA GLY A 232 3.46 -15.20 -15.82
C GLY A 232 3.01 -15.60 -14.41
N TYR A 233 3.46 -14.87 -13.38
CA TYR A 233 3.04 -15.11 -11.99
C TYR A 233 1.69 -14.48 -11.67
N PHE A 234 1.30 -13.42 -12.38
CA PHE A 234 0.04 -12.73 -12.20
C PHE A 234 -0.90 -12.93 -13.39
N LEU A 235 -2.20 -12.78 -13.15
CA LEU A 235 -3.27 -12.99 -14.13
C LEU A 235 -3.56 -11.68 -14.88
N GLU A 236 -3.68 -11.76 -16.20
CA GLU A 236 -3.94 -10.60 -17.07
C GLU A 236 -5.44 -10.28 -17.21
N ARG A 237 -5.75 -9.06 -17.70
CA ARG A 237 -7.08 -8.44 -17.91
C ARG A 237 -7.79 -7.90 -16.66
N ASN A 238 -8.58 -8.68 -15.93
CA ASN A 238 -9.42 -8.16 -14.84
C ASN A 238 -8.81 -8.31 -13.44
N TYR A 239 -7.58 -8.85 -13.38
CA TYR A 239 -6.91 -9.22 -12.13
C TYR A 239 -5.61 -8.43 -11.90
N TYR A 240 -5.37 -7.36 -12.67
CA TYR A 240 -4.20 -6.50 -12.47
C TYR A 240 -4.16 -5.94 -11.04
N ILE A 241 -5.31 -5.53 -10.49
CA ILE A 241 -5.41 -5.07 -9.10
C ILE A 241 -5.09 -6.18 -8.09
N VAL A 242 -5.42 -7.43 -8.42
CA VAL A 242 -5.11 -8.60 -7.57
C VAL A 242 -3.61 -8.88 -7.59
N GLY A 243 -2.96 -8.81 -8.75
CA GLY A 243 -1.49 -8.93 -8.86
C GLY A 243 -0.74 -7.80 -8.12
N LEU A 244 -1.24 -6.57 -8.22
CA LEU A 244 -0.76 -5.42 -7.45
C LEU A 244 -0.92 -5.65 -5.94
N PHE A 245 -2.08 -6.12 -5.50
CA PHE A 245 -2.32 -6.40 -4.09
C PHE A 245 -1.43 -7.55 -3.57
N HIS A 246 -1.23 -8.60 -4.36
CA HIS A 246 -0.28 -9.66 -4.02
C HIS A 246 1.13 -9.10 -3.85
N THR A 247 1.57 -8.26 -4.79
CA THR A 247 2.88 -7.59 -4.70
C THR A 247 3.02 -6.80 -3.39
N GLN A 248 2.00 -6.03 -3.02
CA GLN A 248 1.97 -5.29 -1.76
C GLN A 248 2.05 -6.20 -0.52
N ILE A 249 1.39 -7.37 -0.53
CA ILE A 249 1.51 -8.35 0.56
C ILE A 249 2.95 -8.86 0.69
N PHE A 250 3.65 -9.15 -0.42
CA PHE A 250 5.05 -9.58 -0.37
C PHE A 250 5.97 -8.48 0.16
N ILE A 251 5.74 -7.23 -0.27
CA ILE A 251 6.48 -6.07 0.24
C ILE A 251 6.23 -5.90 1.75
N LEU A 252 4.97 -6.03 2.21
CA LEU A 252 4.62 -5.97 3.63
C LEU A 252 5.30 -7.08 4.43
N ALA A 253 5.32 -8.32 3.91
CA ALA A 253 6.02 -9.44 4.53
C ALA A 253 7.53 -9.18 4.64
N CYS A 254 8.15 -8.65 3.59
CA CYS A 254 9.56 -8.27 3.61
C CYS A 254 9.82 -7.15 4.64
N THR A 255 8.95 -6.15 4.68
CA THR A 255 9.03 -5.03 5.64
C THR A 255 8.99 -5.54 7.07
N PHE A 256 8.09 -6.49 7.36
CA PHE A 256 8.01 -7.15 8.66
C PHE A 256 9.31 -7.86 9.05
N ILE A 257 9.88 -8.66 8.13
CA ILE A 257 11.13 -9.39 8.34
C ILE A 257 12.27 -8.41 8.60
N VAL A 258 12.42 -7.39 7.75
CA VAL A 258 13.50 -6.39 7.86
C VAL A 258 13.39 -5.62 9.17
N TYR A 259 12.19 -5.16 9.53
CA TYR A 259 11.97 -4.43 10.78
C TYR A 259 12.32 -5.26 12.02
N HIS A 260 11.90 -6.53 12.07
CA HIS A 260 12.22 -7.42 13.20
C HIS A 260 13.70 -7.81 13.23
N ALA A 261 14.31 -8.08 12.08
CA ALA A 261 15.73 -8.38 11.98
C ALA A 261 16.59 -7.22 12.47
N MET A 262 16.26 -5.98 12.08
CA MET A 262 16.95 -4.78 12.60
C MET A 262 16.76 -4.67 14.11
N ARG A 263 15.53 -4.81 14.62
CA ARG A 263 15.28 -4.73 16.07
C ARG A 263 16.10 -5.76 16.86
N LEU A 264 16.23 -6.99 16.36
CA LEU A 264 17.05 -8.04 16.98
C LEU A 264 18.55 -7.67 16.98
N LEU A 265 19.06 -7.21 15.83
CA LEU A 265 20.48 -6.83 15.70
C LEU A 265 20.84 -5.61 16.58
N TYR A 266 19.94 -4.63 16.71
CA TYR A 266 20.16 -3.46 17.56
C TYR A 266 19.97 -3.76 19.06
N PHE A 267 19.14 -4.72 19.44
CA PHE A 267 19.05 -5.17 20.84
C PHE A 267 20.36 -5.79 21.33
N ASN A 268 21.07 -6.51 20.46
CA ASN A 268 22.37 -7.12 20.79
C ASN A 268 23.54 -6.13 20.90
N LYS A 269 23.37 -4.87 20.50
CA LYS A 269 24.40 -3.83 20.62
C LYS A 269 24.32 -3.01 21.91
N LYS A 270 23.36 -3.31 22.79
CA LYS A 270 23.11 -2.55 24.03
C LYS A 270 23.58 -3.25 25.32
N HIS A 271 24.45 -4.24 25.19
CA HIS A 271 25.20 -4.90 26.26
C HIS A 271 26.69 -4.79 25.98
#